data_AF-A0A1Y4QD93-F1
#
_entry.id   AF-A0A1Y4QD93-F1
#
_cell.length_a   1.000
_cell.length_b   1.000
_cell.length_c   1.000
_cell.angle_alpha   90.00
_cell.angle_beta   90.00
_cell.angle_gamma   90.00
#
_symmetry.space_group_name_H-M   'P 1'
#
loop_
_entity.id
_entity.type
_entity.pdbx_description
1 polymer ?
#
loop_
_entity_poly.entity_id
_entity_poly.type
_entity_poly.pdbx_seq_one_letter_code
_entity_poly.pdbx_strand_id
1 'polypeptide(L)'
;MLGFIIKNEDDLIKKISNGLLQKEIYDYLDEITINDDLYEYFEAEINNIYYSYEDIETPTDSISLTLNILIKNVYERFLEEKELERQYENSYEIDL
;
A
#
# COMPACT_ATOMS: atom_id res chain seq x y z
N MET A 1 -1.28 8.30 8.63
CA MET A 1 -1.19 6.83 8.67
C MET A 1 -2.53 6.27 8.23
N LEU A 2 -2.50 5.31 7.31
CA LEU A 2 -3.64 4.51 6.89
C LEU A 2 -3.73 3.28 7.80
N GLY A 3 -4.86 3.17 8.51
CA GLY A 3 -5.14 2.04 9.39
C GLY A 3 -6.17 1.09 8.78
N PHE A 4 -5.84 -0.21 8.68
CA PHE A 4 -6.79 -1.22 8.23
C PHE A 4 -7.53 -1.84 9.40
N ILE A 5 -8.86 -1.73 9.44
CA ILE A 5 -9.69 -2.47 10.40
C ILE A 5 -10.30 -3.66 9.68
N ILE A 6 -9.88 -4.86 10.07
CA ILE A 6 -10.25 -6.11 9.42
C ILE A 6 -10.74 -7.11 10.46
N LYS A 7 -11.88 -7.73 10.19
CA LYS A 7 -12.53 -8.57 11.20
C LYS A 7 -11.71 -9.82 11.53
N ASN A 8 -11.16 -10.47 10.51
CA ASN A 8 -10.40 -11.71 10.61
C ASN A 8 -9.61 -11.96 9.30
N GLU A 9 -8.84 -13.03 9.26
CA GLU A 9 -8.02 -13.41 8.10
C GLU A 9 -8.86 -13.67 6.83
N ASP A 10 -10.04 -14.28 6.96
CA ASP A 10 -10.94 -14.50 5.81
C ASP A 10 -11.41 -13.17 5.19
N ASP A 11 -11.70 -12.16 6.02
CA ASP A 11 -12.06 -10.83 5.58
C ASP A 11 -10.88 -10.11 4.91
N LEU A 12 -9.67 -10.27 5.45
CA LEU A 12 -8.43 -9.78 4.81
C LEU A 12 -8.31 -10.34 3.39
N ILE A 13 -8.37 -11.66 3.24
CA ILE A 13 -8.25 -12.34 1.94
C ILE A 13 -9.34 -11.87 0.98
N LYS A 14 -10.57 -11.71 1.46
CA LYS A 14 -11.70 -11.24 0.63
C LYS A 14 -11.49 -9.81 0.14
N LYS A 15 -11.03 -8.91 1.00
CA LYS A 15 -10.75 -7.51 0.64
C LYS A 15 -9.51 -7.36 -0.27
N ILE A 16 -8.55 -8.27 -0.19
CA ILE A 16 -7.44 -8.34 -1.16
C ILE A 16 -7.95 -8.87 -2.50
N SER A 17 -8.74 -9.94 -2.48
CA SER A 17 -9.20 -10.62 -3.68
C SER A 17 -10.15 -9.77 -4.53
N ASN A 18 -10.89 -8.86 -3.92
CA ASN A 18 -11.78 -7.94 -4.62
C ASN A 18 -11.13 -6.59 -4.97
N GLY A 19 -9.84 -6.41 -4.67
CA GLY A 19 -9.09 -5.20 -5.00
C GLY A 19 -9.31 -4.01 -4.05
N LEU A 20 -10.10 -4.16 -2.98
CA LEU A 20 -10.46 -3.05 -2.11
C LEU A 20 -9.25 -2.47 -1.38
N LEU A 21 -8.42 -3.31 -0.75
CA LEU A 21 -7.26 -2.82 -0.01
C LEU A 21 -6.20 -2.23 -0.95
N GLN A 22 -6.03 -2.81 -2.14
CA GLN A 22 -5.14 -2.26 -3.15
C GLN A 22 -5.54 -0.85 -3.54
N LYS A 23 -6.85 -0.63 -3.75
CA LYS A 23 -7.40 0.69 -4.05
C LYS A 23 -7.19 1.66 -2.88
N GLU A 24 -7.48 1.25 -1.65
CA GLU A 24 -7.29 2.09 -0.46
C GLU A 24 -5.83 2.51 -0.27
N ILE A 25 -4.89 1.57 -0.45
CA ILE A 25 -3.44 1.86 -0.39
C ILE A 25 -3.06 2.82 -1.52
N TYR A 26 -3.50 2.55 -2.75
CA TYR A 26 -3.17 3.40 -3.90
C TYR A 26 -3.68 4.83 -3.73
N ASP A 27 -4.96 4.99 -3.42
CA ASP A 27 -5.59 6.30 -3.21
C ASP A 27 -4.84 7.08 -2.12
N TYR A 28 -4.47 6.40 -1.03
CA TYR A 28 -3.72 7.02 0.05
C TYR A 28 -2.28 7.40 -0.35
N LEU A 29 -1.59 6.57 -1.14
CA LEU A 29 -0.26 6.90 -1.68
C LEU A 29 -0.31 8.11 -2.62
N ASP A 30 -1.40 8.31 -3.35
CA ASP A 30 -1.60 9.48 -4.22
C ASP A 30 -1.83 10.78 -3.43
N GLU A 31 -2.36 10.68 -2.21
CA GLU A 31 -2.59 11.83 -1.32
C GLU A 31 -1.35 12.26 -0.53
N ILE A 32 -0.37 11.38 -0.37
CA ILE A 32 0.82 11.63 0.46
C ILE A 32 2.07 11.84 -0.37
N THR A 33 3.01 12.62 0.18
CA THR A 33 4.40 12.61 -0.27
C THR A 33 5.17 11.63 0.59
N ILE A 34 5.70 10.58 -0.01
CA ILE A 34 6.52 9.58 0.68
C ILE A 34 7.91 10.16 0.84
N ASN A 35 8.35 10.28 2.09
CA ASN A 35 9.64 10.88 2.42
C ASN A 35 10.76 9.83 2.37
N ASP A 36 10.75 8.86 3.30
CA ASP A 36 11.84 7.89 3.45
C ASP A 36 11.33 6.44 3.63
N ASP A 37 10.52 6.17 4.66
CA ASP A 37 10.03 4.81 4.93
C ASP A 37 8.57 4.64 4.49
N LEU A 38 8.34 3.68 3.59
CA LEU A 38 7.01 3.32 3.12
C LEU A 38 6.11 2.83 4.25
N TYR A 39 6.64 1.99 5.15
CA TYR A 39 5.81 1.26 6.10
C TYR A 39 5.32 2.14 7.24
N GLU A 40 6.07 3.19 7.61
CA GLU A 40 5.68 4.20 8.62
C GLU A 40 4.30 4.83 8.37
N TYR A 41 3.72 4.68 7.19
CA TYR A 41 2.38 5.19 6.89
C TYR A 41 1.25 4.18 7.09
N PHE A 42 1.53 2.96 7.53
CA PHE A 42 0.55 1.86 7.59
C PHE A 42 0.50 1.19 8.96
N GLU A 43 -0.71 0.85 9.40
CA GLU A 43 -1.00 0.04 10.58
C GLU A 43 -2.25 -0.82 10.32
N ALA A 44 -2.45 -1.87 11.11
CA ALA A 44 -3.65 -2.70 10.98
C ALA A 44 -4.15 -3.24 12.32
N GLU A 45 -5.46 -3.46 12.41
CA GLU A 45 -6.10 -4.23 13.45
C GLU A 45 -6.87 -5.39 12.82
N ILE A 46 -6.47 -6.62 13.16
CA ILE A 46 -7.04 -7.85 12.59
C ILE A 46 -7.46 -8.76 13.74
N ASN A 47 -8.77 -9.02 13.86
CA ASN A 47 -9.32 -9.84 14.94
C ASN A 47 -8.89 -9.34 16.35
N ASN A 48 -8.93 -8.03 16.57
CA ASN A 48 -8.45 -7.32 17.77
C ASN A 48 -6.96 -7.47 18.07
N ILE A 49 -6.15 -7.95 17.11
CA ILE A 49 -4.69 -7.96 17.19
C ILE A 49 -4.18 -6.77 16.40
N TYR A 50 -3.39 -5.94 17.06
CA TYR A 50 -2.78 -4.77 16.44
C TYR A 50 -1.45 -5.16 15.79
N TYR A 51 -1.25 -4.66 14.57
CA TYR A 51 -0.03 -4.75 13.77
C TYR A 51 0.47 -3.33 13.54
N SER A 52 1.59 -3.00 14.19
CA SER A 52 2.28 -1.72 13.97
C SER A 52 2.99 -1.69 12.62
N TYR A 53 3.48 -0.53 12.21
CA TYR A 53 4.31 -0.43 11.00
C TYR A 53 5.57 -1.30 11.09
N GLU A 54 6.19 -1.43 12.28
CA GLU A 54 7.38 -2.26 12.49
C GLU A 54 7.06 -3.75 12.28
N ASP A 55 5.87 -4.19 12.75
CA ASP A 55 5.40 -5.56 12.56
C ASP A 55 5.14 -5.87 11.08
N ILE A 56 4.66 -4.87 10.34
CA ILE A 56 4.39 -4.98 8.89
C ILE A 56 5.71 -4.94 8.10
N GLU A 57 6.64 -4.06 8.45
CA GLU A 57 7.96 -3.93 7.79
C GLU A 57 8.78 -5.21 7.96
N THR A 58 8.80 -5.76 9.19
CA THR A 58 9.55 -6.96 9.56
C THR A 58 8.59 -8.10 9.93
N PRO A 59 7.94 -8.73 8.93
CA PRO A 59 6.87 -9.69 9.19
C PRO A 59 7.38 -10.97 9.87
N THR A 60 6.65 -11.41 10.90
CA THR A 60 6.95 -12.62 11.67
C THR A 60 5.85 -13.69 11.61
N ASP A 61 4.70 -13.35 11.03
CA ASP A 61 3.55 -14.24 10.85
C ASP A 61 2.94 -14.12 9.44
N SER A 62 1.95 -14.95 9.13
CA SER A 62 1.31 -14.95 7.81
C SER A 62 0.54 -13.66 7.51
N ILE A 63 0.00 -13.01 8.53
CA ILE A 63 -0.83 -11.81 8.39
C ILE A 63 0.05 -10.60 8.09
N SER A 64 1.06 -10.35 8.92
CA SER A 64 2.08 -9.32 8.71
C SER A 64 2.78 -9.50 7.36
N LEU A 65 3.11 -10.73 6.97
CA LEU A 65 3.69 -11.02 5.66
C LEU A 65 2.74 -10.66 4.51
N THR A 66 1.45 -10.97 4.67
CA THR A 66 0.43 -10.64 3.67
C THR A 66 0.28 -9.13 3.50
N LEU A 67 0.24 -8.38 4.61
CA LEU A 67 0.17 -6.92 4.60
C LEU A 67 1.43 -6.31 3.96
N ASN A 68 2.61 -6.80 4.33
CA ASN A 68 3.89 -6.38 3.75
C ASN A 68 3.89 -6.51 2.22
N ILE A 69 3.59 -7.71 1.72
CA ILE A 69 3.58 -8.01 0.28
C ILE A 69 2.52 -7.16 -0.43
N LEU A 70 1.34 -6.99 0.16
CA LEU A 70 0.27 -6.18 -0.41
C LEU A 70 0.71 -4.72 -0.58
N ILE A 71 1.23 -4.10 0.48
CA ILE A 71 1.67 -2.70 0.49
C ILE A 71 2.80 -2.51 -0.52
N LYS A 72 3.81 -3.38 -0.47
CA LYS A 72 4.95 -3.32 -1.37
C LYS A 72 4.55 -3.41 -2.84
N ASN A 73 3.70 -4.37 -3.20
CA ASN A 73 3.28 -4.56 -4.58
C ASN A 73 2.46 -3.37 -5.11
N VAL A 74 1.58 -2.80 -4.28
CA VAL A 74 0.81 -1.60 -4.67
C VAL A 74 1.73 -0.41 -4.83
N TYR A 75 2.70 -0.24 -3.93
CA TYR A 75 3.66 0.86 -4.00
C TYR A 75 4.57 0.77 -5.23
N GLU A 76 5.13 -0.40 -5.54
CA GLU A 76 5.96 -0.60 -6.74
C GLU A 76 5.18 -0.23 -8.00
N ARG A 77 3.93 -0.68 -8.10
CA ARG A 77 3.05 -0.33 -9.22
C ARG A 77 2.73 1.17 -9.27
N PHE A 78 2.47 1.79 -8.12
CA PHE A 78 2.24 3.24 -8.04
C PHE A 78 3.43 4.03 -8.57
N LEU A 79 4.66 3.65 -8.20
CA LEU A 79 5.88 4.29 -8.72
C LEU A 79 6.04 4.13 -10.23
N GLU A 80 5.78 2.93 -10.77
CA GLU A 80 5.82 2.68 -12.21
C GLU A 80 4.82 3.58 -12.96
N GLU A 81 3.60 3.70 -12.43
CA GLU A 81 2.56 4.55 -13.03
C GLU A 81 2.93 6.04 -12.98
N LYS A 82 3.44 6.54 -11.84
CA LYS A 82 3.90 7.93 -11.71
C LYS A 82 5.10 8.25 -12.61
N GLU A 83 6.00 7.30 -12.81
CA GLU A 83 7.13 7.49 -13.72
C GLU A 83 6.68 7.54 -15.19
N LEU A 84 5.72 6.70 -15.57
CA LEU A 84 5.10 6.76 -16.91
C LEU A 84 4.39 8.09 -17.14
N GLU A 85 3.59 8.58 -16.17
CA GLU A 85 2.92 9.88 -16.25
C GLU A 85 3.92 11.02 -16.54
N ARG A 86 5.03 11.07 -15.80
CA ARG A 86 6.10 12.07 -16.02
C ARG A 86 6.73 11.95 -17.41
N GLN A 87 6.98 10.74 -17.89
CA GLN A 87 7.55 10.53 -19.23
C GLN A 87 6.60 11.00 -20.34
N TYR A 88 5.30 10.76 -20.18
CA TYR A 88 4.28 11.29 -21.09
C TYR A 88 4.23 12.81 -21.05
N GLU A 89 4.19 13.44 -19.88
CA GLU A 89 4.18 14.91 -19.75
C GLU A 89 5.39 15.56 -20.44
N ASN A 90 6.60 15.04 -20.18
CA ASN A 90 7.84 15.54 -20.78
C ASN A 90 7.87 15.38 -22.31
N SER A 91 7.19 14.36 -22.86
CA SER A 91 7.13 14.16 -24.32
C SER A 91 6.32 15.24 -25.06
N TYR A 92 5.33 15.86 -24.41
CA TYR A 92 4.55 16.96 -24.99
C TYR A 92 5.25 18.32 -24.90
N GLU A 93 6.21 18.50 -23.99
CA GLU A 93 6.98 19.76 -23.87
C GLU A 93 8.05 19.91 -24.95
N ILE A 94 8.50 18.82 -25.57
CA ILE A 94 9.57 18.82 -26.59
C ILE A 94 9.02 19.14 -28.00
N ASP A 95 7.70 18.98 -28.21
CA ASP A 95 7.03 19.19 -29.50
C ASP A 95 6.41 20.61 -29.66
N LEU A 96 6.68 21.55 -28.73
CA LEU A 96 6.25 22.96 -28.76
C LEU A 96 7.42 23.93 -28.95
#